data_AF-V6IWI5-F1
#
_entry.id   AF-V6IWI5-F1
#
_cell.length_a   1.000
_cell.length_b   1.000
_cell.length_c   1.000
_cell.angle_alpha   90.00
_cell.angle_beta   90.00
_cell.angle_gamma   90.00
#
_symmetry.space_group_name_H-M   'P 1'
#
loop_
_entity.id
_entity.type
_entity.pdbx_description
1 polymer ?
#
loop_
_entity_poly.entity_id
_entity_poly.type
_entity_poly.pdbx_seq_one_letter_code
_entity_poly.pdbx_strand_id
1 'polypeptide(L)'
;MLAKKVTVRLENGLQACPAALFVQSANLFKSHLTLEKDGHVANVKSIMGVMSLAPAYGESFLLRAEGEDEMDALAALASFVENEQMNA
;
A
#
# COMPACT_ATOMS: atom_id res chain seq x y z
N MET A 1 -0.59 -4.36 -16.40
CA MET A 1 -1.44 -4.16 -15.20
C MET A 1 -1.41 -5.42 -14.37
N LEU A 2 -0.95 -5.32 -13.13
CA LEU A 2 -0.93 -6.40 -12.14
C LEU A 2 -1.74 -6.02 -10.89
N ALA A 3 -2.22 -7.02 -10.15
CA ALA A 3 -2.91 -6.83 -8.89
C ALA A 3 -2.53 -7.91 -7.88
N LYS A 4 -2.39 -7.53 -6.61
CA LYS A 4 -2.10 -8.43 -5.49
C LYS A 4 -3.04 -8.12 -4.33
N LYS A 5 -3.66 -9.15 -3.75
CA LYS A 5 -4.35 -9.02 -2.45
C LYS A 5 -3.28 -9.01 -1.36
N VAL A 6 -3.31 -7.98 -0.52
CA VAL A 6 -2.29 -7.71 0.50
C VAL A 6 -2.99 -7.61 1.85
N THR A 7 -2.41 -8.19 2.89
CA THR A 7 -2.91 -8.10 4.28
C THR A 7 -1.98 -7.23 5.10
N VAL A 8 -2.52 -6.26 5.81
CA VAL A 8 -1.73 -5.38 6.68
C VAL A 8 -1.28 -6.13 7.92
N ARG A 9 0.04 -6.21 8.13
CA ARG A 9 0.69 -6.77 9.32
C ARG A 9 1.42 -5.70 10.15
N LEU A 10 1.15 -4.44 9.89
CA LEU A 10 1.60 -3.31 10.70
C LEU A 10 0.70 -3.17 11.92
N GLU A 11 1.24 -3.27 13.14
CA GLU A 11 0.45 -3.27 14.39
C GLU A 11 -0.52 -2.08 14.49
N ASN A 12 -0.08 -0.90 14.05
CA ASN A 12 -0.88 0.33 14.08
C ASN A 12 -1.72 0.54 12.80
N GLY A 13 -1.72 -0.41 11.87
CA GLY A 13 -2.32 -0.29 10.55
C GLY A 13 -1.53 0.62 9.59
N LEU A 14 -2.09 0.83 8.40
CA LEU A 14 -1.51 1.69 7.36
C LEU A 14 -2.03 3.14 7.49
N GLN A 15 -1.68 3.78 8.61
CA GLN A 15 -2.08 5.16 8.93
C GLN A 15 -0.90 5.94 9.51
N ALA A 16 -1.07 7.25 9.71
CA ALA A 16 -0.07 8.14 10.30
C ALA A 16 1.34 7.98 9.66
N CYS A 17 2.35 7.64 10.47
CA CYS A 17 3.75 7.50 10.01
C CYS A 17 3.92 6.37 8.95
N PRO A 18 3.45 5.13 9.17
CA PRO A 18 3.45 4.10 8.13
C PRO A 18 2.81 4.53 6.81
N ALA A 19 1.70 5.25 6.84
CA ALA A 19 1.06 5.75 5.62
C ALA A 19 1.95 6.75 4.86
N ALA A 20 2.62 7.67 5.56
CA ALA A 20 3.54 8.63 4.95
C ALA A 20 4.74 7.93 4.30
N LEU A 21 5.31 6.92 4.96
CA LEU A 21 6.42 6.11 4.44
C LEU A 21 5.99 5.25 3.24
N PHE A 22 4.80 4.65 3.30
CA PHE A 22 4.23 3.88 2.22
C PHE A 22 4.00 4.74 0.96
N VAL A 23 3.44 5.94 1.14
CA VAL A 23 3.25 6.92 0.06
C VAL A 23 4.60 7.37 -0.50
N GLN A 24 5.61 7.63 0.33
CA GLN A 24 6.95 7.97 -0.13
C GLN A 24 7.55 6.85 -0.99
N SER A 25 7.46 5.60 -0.52
CA SER A 25 7.91 4.43 -1.29
C SER A 25 7.17 4.31 -2.62
N ALA A 26 5.85 4.48 -2.62
CA ALA A 26 5.03 4.42 -3.82
C ALA A 26 5.40 5.50 -4.86
N ASN A 27 5.80 6.68 -4.41
CA ASN A 27 6.22 7.79 -5.27
C ASN A 27 7.57 7.55 -5.98
N LEU A 28 8.34 6.53 -5.59
CA LEU A 28 9.57 6.15 -6.29
C LEU A 28 9.31 5.42 -7.61
N PHE A 29 8.13 4.81 -7.76
CA PHE A 29 7.77 4.05 -8.95
C PHE A 29 7.09 4.95 -9.98
N LYS A 30 7.25 4.63 -11.27
CA LYS A 30 6.56 5.30 -12.38
C LYS A 30 5.13 4.83 -12.53
N SER A 31 4.84 3.57 -12.19
CA SER A 31 3.53 2.96 -12.31
C SER A 31 2.42 3.76 -11.65
N HIS A 32 1.23 3.72 -12.24
CA HIS A 32 0.01 4.13 -11.57
C HIS A 32 -0.34 3.09 -10.51
N LEU A 33 -0.56 3.54 -9.27
CA LEU A 33 -0.74 2.65 -8.11
C LEU A 33 -2.05 2.98 -7.41
N THR A 34 -2.90 1.97 -7.27
CA THR A 34 -4.20 2.10 -6.58
C THR A 34 -4.38 1.04 -5.51
N LEU A 35 -5.08 1.42 -4.45
CA LEU A 35 -5.51 0.55 -3.36
C LEU A 35 -7.03 0.51 -3.38
N GLU A 36 -7.60 -0.69 -3.31
CA GLU A 36 -9.04 -0.92 -3.25
C GLU A 36 -9.42 -1.69 -1.98
N LYS A 37 -10.36 -1.13 -1.22
CA LYS A 37 -10.92 -1.74 -0.01
C LYS A 37 -12.41 -1.40 0.08
N ASP A 38 -13.26 -2.39 0.38
CA ASP A 38 -14.70 -2.21 0.57
C ASP A 38 -15.40 -1.43 -0.58
N GLY A 39 -15.00 -1.72 -1.83
CA GLY A 39 -15.52 -1.07 -3.03
C GLY A 39 -15.02 0.36 -3.27
N HIS A 40 -14.16 0.90 -2.41
CA HIS A 40 -13.55 2.21 -2.57
C HIS A 40 -12.13 2.09 -3.08
N VAL A 41 -11.75 2.95 -4.02
CA VAL A 41 -10.43 2.97 -4.65
C VAL A 41 -9.74 4.29 -4.36
N ALA A 42 -8.47 4.24 -3.98
CA ALA A 42 -7.64 5.42 -3.78
C ALA A 42 -6.28 5.32 -4.47
N ASN A 43 -5.73 6.48 -4.85
CA ASN A 43 -4.36 6.57 -5.36
C ASN A 43 -3.35 6.42 -4.21
N VAL A 44 -2.48 5.42 -4.32
CA VAL A 44 -1.48 5.09 -3.30
C VAL A 44 -0.40 6.17 -3.17
N LYS A 45 -0.14 6.93 -4.23
CA LYS A 45 0.83 8.04 -4.23
C LYS A 45 0.31 9.30 -3.53
N SER A 46 -0.97 9.33 -3.13
CA SER A 46 -1.58 10.44 -2.39
C SER A 46 -1.83 10.06 -0.94
N ILE A 47 -1.21 10.78 0.00
CA ILE A 47 -1.40 10.57 1.42
C ILE A 47 -2.88 10.66 1.85
N MET A 48 -3.63 11.59 1.26
CA MET A 48 -5.06 11.74 1.55
C MET A 48 -5.87 10.50 1.13
N GLY A 49 -5.49 9.85 0.02
CA GLY A 49 -6.17 8.65 -0.47
C GLY A 49 -5.85 7.42 0.38
N VAL A 50 -4.60 7.28 0.82
CA VAL A 50 -4.22 6.18 1.71
C VAL A 50 -4.88 6.35 3.09
N MET A 51 -4.88 7.56 3.64
CA MET A 51 -5.52 7.84 4.94
C MET A 51 -7.04 7.76 4.91
N SER A 52 -7.71 7.95 3.77
CA SER A 52 -9.17 7.80 3.69
C SER A 52 -9.62 6.35 3.75
N LEU A 53 -8.78 5.41 3.28
CA LEU A 53 -9.06 3.97 3.35
C LEU A 53 -8.45 3.30 4.58
N ALA A 54 -7.33 3.84 5.09
CA ALA A 54 -6.61 3.47 6.31
C ALA A 54 -6.80 2.01 6.77
N PRO A 55 -6.33 1.01 6.00
CA PRO A 55 -6.50 -0.38 6.37
C PRO A 55 -5.83 -0.70 7.71
N ALA A 56 -6.58 -1.29 8.62
CA ALA A 56 -6.13 -1.69 9.96
C ALA A 56 -5.35 -3.01 9.93
N TYR A 57 -4.67 -3.33 11.04
CA TYR A 57 -4.00 -4.62 11.21
C TYR A 57 -4.96 -5.79 10.94
N GLY A 58 -4.50 -6.77 10.18
CA GLY A 58 -5.26 -7.96 9.80
C GLY A 58 -6.26 -7.74 8.64
N GLU A 59 -6.54 -6.50 8.25
CA GLU A 59 -7.38 -6.23 7.10
C GLU A 59 -6.62 -6.46 5.79
N SER A 60 -7.36 -6.91 4.77
CA SER A 60 -6.84 -7.03 3.42
C SER A 60 -7.38 -5.95 2.50
N PHE A 61 -6.56 -5.52 1.56
CA PHE A 61 -6.95 -4.67 0.43
C PHE A 61 -6.36 -5.23 -0.86
N LEU A 62 -6.85 -4.75 -2.00
CA LEU A 62 -6.29 -5.08 -3.31
C LEU A 62 -5.37 -3.95 -3.77
N LEU A 63 -4.08 -4.25 -3.92
CA LEU A 63 -3.10 -3.34 -4.48
C LEU A 63 -2.99 -3.59 -5.97
N ARG A 64 -3.13 -2.55 -6.80
CA ARG A 64 -3.01 -2.64 -8.26
C ARG A 64 -1.90 -1.71 -8.74
N ALA A 65 -1.13 -2.18 -9.72
CA ALA A 65 -0.09 -1.41 -10.38
C ALA A 65 -0.24 -1.52 -11.90
N GLU A 66 -0.05 -0.40 -12.58
CA GLU A 66 -0.05 -0.32 -14.04
C GLU A 66 1.10 0.56 -14.52
N GLY A 67 2.07 -0.04 -15.22
CA GLY A 67 3.22 0.67 -15.75
C GLY A 67 4.44 -0.21 -15.94
N GLU A 68 5.56 0.41 -16.31
CA GLU A 68 6.83 -0.26 -16.67
C GLU A 68 7.47 -1.00 -15.49
N ASP A 69 7.26 -0.51 -14.27
CA ASP A 69 7.81 -1.05 -13.01
C ASP A 69 6.72 -1.67 -12.12
N GLU A 70 5.61 -2.14 -12.73
CA GLU A 70 4.43 -2.61 -11.99
C GLU A 70 4.71 -3.83 -11.09
N MET A 71 5.63 -4.70 -11.52
CA MET A 71 6.03 -5.89 -10.75
C MET A 71 6.85 -5.49 -9.51
N ASP A 72 7.85 -4.62 -9.69
CA ASP A 72 8.72 -4.15 -8.60
C ASP A 72 7.92 -3.31 -7.59
N ALA A 73 7.02 -2.46 -8.08
CA ALA A 73 6.15 -1.63 -7.25
C ALA A 73 5.23 -2.49 -6.36
N LEU A 74 4.59 -3.52 -6.92
CA LEU A 74 3.75 -4.43 -6.13
C LEU A 74 4.57 -5.21 -5.10
N ALA A 75 5.74 -5.71 -5.48
CA ALA A 75 6.60 -6.48 -4.59
C ALA A 75 7.06 -5.64 -3.40
N ALA A 76 7.58 -4.44 -3.65
CA ALA A 76 8.08 -3.54 -2.62
C ALA A 76 6.97 -3.07 -1.67
N LEU A 77 5.83 -2.63 -2.21
CA LEU A 77 4.73 -2.10 -1.41
C LEU A 77 3.98 -3.19 -0.63
N ALA A 78 3.78 -4.37 -1.22
CA ALA A 78 3.20 -5.49 -0.47
C ALA A 78 4.13 -5.91 0.67
N SER A 79 5.43 -6.03 0.41
CA SER A 79 6.44 -6.34 1.43
C SER A 79 6.46 -5.30 2.55
N PHE A 80 6.33 -4.00 2.22
CA PHE A 80 6.28 -2.93 3.22
C PHE A 80 5.18 -3.13 4.27
N VAL A 81 3.98 -3.56 3.86
CA VAL A 81 2.84 -3.72 4.78
C VAL A 81 2.68 -5.13 5.33
N GLU A 82 3.24 -6.14 4.66
CA GLU A 82 3.22 -7.55 5.09
C GLU A 82 4.38 -7.87 6.04
N ASN A 83 5.45 -7.08 6.08
CA ASN A 83 6.49 -7.25 7.08
C ASN A 83 5.98 -6.73 8.42
N GLU A 84 5.89 -7.61 9.40
CA GLU A 84 5.87 -7.22 10.80
C GLU A 84 7.17 -6.45 11.04
N GLN A 85 7.10 -5.15 11.33
CA GLN A 85 8.26 -4.43 11.85
C GLN A 85 8.58 -5.07 13.21
N MET A 86 9.49 -6.04 13.19
CA MET A 86 10.15 -6.51 14.39
C MET A 86 10.98 -5.34 14.90
N ASN A 87 10.43 -4.62 15.88
CA ASN A 87 11.18 -3.65 16.68
C ASN A 87 12.44 -4.36 17.19
N ALA A 88 13.60 -3.91 16.71
CA ALA A 88 14.89 -4.15 17.31
C ALA A 88 15.40 -2.82 17.86
#